data_AF-A0A523GQN2-F1
#
_entry.id   AF-A0A523GQN2-F1
#
_cell.length_a   1.000
_cell.length_b   1.000
_cell.length_c   1.000
_cell.angle_alpha   90.00
_cell.angle_beta   90.00
_cell.angle_gamma   90.00
#
_symmetry.space_group_name_H-M   'P 1'
#
loop_
_entity.id
_entity.type
_entity.pdbx_description
1 polymer ?
#
loop_
_entity_poly.entity_id
_entity_poly.type
_entity_poly.pdbx_seq_one_letter_code
_entity_poly.pdbx_strand_id
1 'polypeptide(L)'
;MTVILQHAIDQLRAHARRDLQRFYSPNHYLGRDYAPIADFELTRPLLRAPATNELSAREVSAATALKDLAIYENRYRKIWDDAKPVRDTSKRNIAELSETENREIYTLLEMFCCSALSYAKVIGAPYLIKAFEQAVPTVQATPVIETVPNDHAETKLVQGVAAGKHAEEPWLVVNLNDPEPKQPWYTPARYFARILVIDDSTLLSQRDELASKVIHSLENVGIYKRGGKKSFNPATIKKALTKINLG
;
A
#
# COMPACT_ATOMS: atom_id res chain seq x y z
N MET A 1 -3.23 -14.50 11.90
CA MET A 1 -3.80 -15.29 10.80
C MET A 1 -4.60 -16.44 11.39
N THR A 2 -5.86 -16.60 11.02
CA THR A 2 -6.70 -17.70 11.54
C THR A 2 -6.35 -19.01 10.86
N VAL A 3 -6.60 -20.16 11.52
CA VAL A 3 -6.40 -21.50 10.93
C VAL A 3 -7.20 -21.65 9.63
N ILE A 4 -8.40 -21.05 9.58
CA ILE A 4 -9.27 -21.04 8.40
C ILE A 4 -8.60 -20.33 7.22
N LEU A 5 -7.99 -19.16 7.43
CA LEU A 5 -7.35 -18.40 6.37
C LEU A 5 -6.11 -19.13 5.84
N GLN A 6 -5.28 -19.71 6.69
CA GLN A 6 -4.11 -20.48 6.23
C GLN A 6 -4.53 -21.66 5.35
N HIS A 7 -5.57 -22.41 5.76
CA HIS A 7 -6.08 -23.52 4.96
C HIS A 7 -6.60 -23.05 3.59
N ALA A 8 -7.29 -21.91 3.54
CA ALA A 8 -7.74 -21.31 2.29
C ALA A 8 -6.57 -20.86 1.39
N ILE A 9 -5.50 -20.31 1.97
CA ILE A 9 -4.26 -19.97 1.23
C ILE A 9 -3.63 -21.21 0.60
N ASP A 10 -3.51 -22.31 1.34
CA ASP A 10 -2.91 -23.54 0.84
C ASP A 10 -3.72 -24.16 -0.30
N GLN A 11 -5.06 -24.18 -0.18
CA GLN A 11 -5.95 -24.63 -1.24
C GLN A 11 -5.87 -23.72 -2.48
N LEU A 12 -5.90 -22.40 -2.30
CA LEU A 12 -5.78 -21.43 -3.39
C LEU A 12 -4.46 -21.60 -4.15
N ARG A 13 -3.34 -21.75 -3.42
CA ARG A 13 -2.02 -22.00 -3.99
C ARG A 13 -2.01 -23.29 -4.82
N ALA A 14 -2.61 -24.38 -4.32
CA ALA A 14 -2.70 -25.64 -5.05
C ALA A 14 -3.51 -25.52 -6.35
N HIS A 15 -4.64 -24.80 -6.32
CA HIS A 15 -5.44 -24.53 -7.52
C HIS A 15 -4.66 -23.69 -8.54
N ALA A 16 -4.05 -22.59 -8.09
CA ALA A 16 -3.31 -21.68 -8.96
C ALA A 16 -2.12 -22.38 -9.64
N ARG A 17 -1.37 -23.21 -8.89
CA ARG A 17 -0.27 -23.99 -9.47
C ARG A 17 -0.73 -25.02 -10.49
N ARG A 18 -1.90 -25.64 -10.28
CA ARG A 18 -2.50 -26.56 -11.26
C ARG A 18 -2.87 -25.82 -12.53
N ASP A 19 -3.48 -24.65 -12.43
CA ASP A 19 -3.84 -23.84 -13.59
C ASP A 19 -2.61 -23.32 -14.36
N LEU A 20 -1.50 -23.05 -13.66
CA LEU A 20 -0.25 -22.61 -14.27
C LEU A 20 0.71 -23.75 -14.65
N GLN A 21 0.30 -25.02 -14.49
CA GLN A 21 1.15 -26.19 -14.69
C GLN A 21 1.89 -26.19 -16.03
N ARG A 22 1.26 -25.70 -17.09
CA ARG A 22 1.85 -25.70 -18.45
C ARG A 22 3.03 -24.74 -18.62
N PHE A 23 3.26 -23.82 -17.68
CA PHE A 23 4.28 -22.77 -17.79
C PHE A 23 5.56 -23.08 -17.02
N TYR A 24 5.62 -24.15 -16.23
CA TYR A 24 6.81 -24.49 -15.46
C TYR A 24 7.23 -25.94 -15.62
N SER A 25 8.54 -26.14 -15.55
CA SER A 25 9.15 -27.47 -15.55
C SER A 25 8.72 -28.25 -14.30
N PRO A 26 8.53 -29.58 -14.37
CA PRO A 26 8.25 -30.42 -13.20
C PRO A 26 9.26 -30.22 -12.04
N ASN A 27 10.48 -29.79 -12.34
CA ASN A 27 11.53 -29.55 -11.35
C ASN A 27 11.50 -28.16 -10.71
N HIS A 28 10.63 -27.25 -11.15
CA HIS A 28 10.58 -25.86 -10.65
C HIS A 28 10.35 -25.79 -9.13
N TYR A 29 9.49 -26.67 -8.61
CA TYR A 29 9.13 -26.73 -7.20
C TYR A 29 9.91 -27.79 -6.39
N LEU A 30 10.83 -28.53 -7.01
CA LEU A 30 11.55 -29.60 -6.31
C LEU A 30 12.36 -29.03 -5.12
N GLY A 31 11.92 -29.36 -3.89
CA GLY A 31 12.51 -28.84 -2.65
C GLY A 31 12.13 -27.39 -2.33
N ARG A 32 11.15 -26.81 -3.04
CA ARG A 32 10.70 -25.42 -2.92
C ARG A 32 9.17 -25.29 -2.85
N ASP A 33 8.47 -26.37 -2.48
CA ASP A 33 7.00 -26.43 -2.52
C ASP A 33 6.32 -25.32 -1.69
N TYR A 34 6.99 -24.80 -0.66
CA TYR A 34 6.47 -23.74 0.21
C TYR A 34 7.29 -22.44 0.14
N ALA A 35 8.17 -22.31 -0.86
CA ALA A 35 9.04 -21.16 -1.01
C ALA A 35 8.31 -20.06 -1.79
N PRO A 36 8.02 -18.89 -1.18
CA PRO A 36 7.34 -17.80 -1.87
C PRO A 36 8.15 -17.30 -3.08
N ILE A 37 9.48 -17.40 -3.02
CA ILE A 37 10.37 -17.09 -4.14
C ILE A 37 10.05 -17.91 -5.40
N ALA A 38 9.68 -19.19 -5.27
CA ALA A 38 9.37 -20.04 -6.42
C ALA A 38 8.04 -19.63 -7.08
N ASP A 39 7.04 -19.25 -6.28
CA ASP A 39 5.78 -18.69 -6.78
C ASP A 39 6.02 -17.34 -7.49
N PHE A 40 6.91 -16.50 -6.96
CA PHE A 40 7.28 -15.22 -7.59
C PHE A 40 8.05 -15.40 -8.90
N GLU A 41 9.04 -16.29 -8.93
CA GLU A 41 9.83 -16.61 -10.14
C GLU A 41 8.96 -17.14 -11.27
N LEU A 42 7.96 -17.96 -10.94
CA LEU A 42 6.97 -18.46 -11.90
C LEU A 42 6.12 -17.32 -12.47
N THR A 43 5.54 -16.49 -11.59
CA THR A 43 4.48 -15.55 -11.98
C THR A 43 4.99 -14.25 -12.59
N ARG A 44 6.19 -13.80 -12.18
CA ARG A 44 6.79 -12.55 -12.68
C ARG A 44 6.94 -12.50 -14.21
N PRO A 45 7.48 -13.52 -14.91
CA PRO A 45 7.57 -13.48 -16.38
C PRO A 45 6.20 -13.58 -17.05
N LEU A 46 5.26 -14.33 -16.47
CA LEU A 46 3.90 -14.50 -17.01
C LEU A 46 3.10 -13.19 -17.05
N LEU A 47 3.30 -12.34 -16.04
CA LEU A 47 2.59 -11.06 -15.91
C LEU A 47 3.28 -9.89 -16.63
N ARG A 48 4.37 -10.11 -17.38
CA ARG A 48 5.01 -9.09 -18.22
C ARG A 48 4.42 -9.12 -19.63
N ALA A 49 4.08 -7.96 -20.19
CA ALA A 49 3.76 -7.85 -21.62
C ALA A 49 5.01 -8.22 -22.44
N PRO A 50 4.94 -9.13 -23.46
CA PRO A 50 3.73 -9.62 -24.14
C PRO A 50 3.19 -10.99 -23.69
N ALA A 51 3.78 -11.65 -22.69
CA ALA A 51 3.40 -13.00 -22.27
C ALA A 51 1.93 -13.12 -21.81
N THR A 52 1.34 -12.00 -21.36
CA THR A 52 -0.08 -11.89 -21.01
C THR A 52 -1.04 -12.24 -22.15
N ASN A 53 -0.61 -12.14 -23.41
CA ASN A 53 -1.46 -12.43 -24.56
C ASN A 53 -1.72 -13.94 -24.77
N GLU A 54 -0.90 -14.81 -24.16
CA GLU A 54 -1.02 -16.27 -24.27
C GLU A 54 -1.79 -16.90 -23.07
N LEU A 55 -2.08 -16.07 -22.06
CA LEU A 55 -2.74 -16.48 -20.83
C LEU A 55 -4.25 -16.29 -20.94
N SER A 56 -5.00 -17.32 -20.55
CA SER A 56 -6.43 -17.18 -20.31
C SER A 56 -6.70 -16.27 -19.10
N ALA A 57 -7.89 -15.67 -19.04
CA ALA A 57 -8.29 -14.86 -17.89
C ALA A 57 -8.14 -15.60 -16.54
N ARG A 58 -8.38 -16.91 -16.55
CA ARG A 58 -8.18 -17.78 -15.38
C ARG A 58 -6.73 -17.88 -14.96
N GLU A 59 -5.81 -18.02 -15.91
CA GLU A 59 -4.37 -18.10 -15.62
C GLU A 59 -3.79 -16.73 -15.23
N VAL A 60 -4.28 -15.63 -15.81
CA VAL A 60 -3.92 -14.27 -15.37
C VAL A 60 -4.31 -14.05 -13.91
N SER A 61 -5.54 -14.44 -13.53
CA SER A 61 -5.99 -14.36 -12.14
C SER A 61 -5.19 -15.27 -11.21
N ALA A 62 -4.88 -16.50 -11.63
CA ALA A 62 -4.03 -17.43 -10.88
C ALA A 62 -2.63 -16.87 -10.64
N ALA A 63 -1.99 -16.35 -11.69
CA ALA A 63 -0.65 -15.78 -11.63
C ALA A 63 -0.61 -14.52 -10.76
N THR A 64 -1.63 -13.67 -10.85
CA THR A 64 -1.74 -12.46 -10.03
C THR A 64 -1.88 -12.83 -8.55
N ALA A 65 -2.77 -13.75 -8.20
CA ALA A 65 -2.96 -14.20 -6.83
C ALA A 65 -1.69 -14.83 -6.23
N LEU A 66 -0.98 -15.68 -6.99
CA LEU A 66 0.29 -16.28 -6.53
C LEU A 66 1.42 -15.26 -6.39
N LYS A 67 1.53 -14.29 -7.30
CA LYS A 67 2.51 -13.20 -7.21
C LYS A 67 2.28 -12.39 -5.93
N ASP A 68 1.04 -12.00 -5.67
CA ASP A 68 0.72 -11.16 -4.51
C ASP A 68 0.87 -11.93 -3.19
N LEU A 69 0.54 -13.24 -3.17
CA LEU A 69 0.85 -14.13 -2.05
C LEU A 69 2.35 -14.19 -1.77
N ALA A 70 3.16 -14.35 -2.82
CA ALA A 70 4.61 -14.41 -2.69
C ALA A 70 5.22 -13.10 -2.17
N ILE A 71 4.71 -11.95 -2.62
CA ILE A 71 5.11 -10.63 -2.12
C ILE A 71 4.76 -10.50 -0.64
N TYR A 72 3.52 -10.83 -0.26
CA TYR A 72 3.06 -10.79 1.13
C TYR A 72 3.93 -11.66 2.03
N GLU A 73 4.13 -12.95 1.71
CA GLU A 73 4.89 -13.87 2.56
C GLU A 73 6.36 -13.47 2.68
N ASN A 74 7.01 -13.05 1.58
CA ASN A 74 8.40 -12.60 1.62
C ASN A 74 8.57 -11.34 2.48
N ARG A 75 7.66 -10.36 2.33
CA ARG A 75 7.76 -9.10 3.07
C ARG A 75 7.40 -9.29 4.54
N TYR A 76 6.38 -10.09 4.84
CA TYR A 76 6.03 -10.50 6.19
C TYR A 76 7.21 -11.14 6.92
N ARG A 77 7.86 -12.13 6.31
CA ARG A 77 9.05 -12.79 6.89
C ARG A 77 10.17 -11.78 7.14
N LYS A 78 10.49 -10.94 6.14
CA LYS A 78 11.52 -9.90 6.28
C LYS A 78 11.26 -8.96 7.45
N ILE A 79 10.02 -8.45 7.59
CA ILE A 79 9.65 -7.57 8.71
C ILE A 79 9.86 -8.28 10.05
N TRP A 80 9.46 -9.54 10.17
CA TRP A 80 9.67 -10.30 11.40
C TRP A 80 11.14 -10.62 11.68
N ASP A 81 11.93 -10.92 10.66
CA ASP A 81 13.36 -11.18 10.78
C ASP A 81 14.11 -9.90 11.21
N ASP A 82 13.74 -8.75 10.64
CA ASP A 82 14.29 -7.43 10.98
C ASP A 82 13.88 -7.00 12.42
N ALA A 83 12.65 -7.30 12.85
CA ALA A 83 12.15 -7.00 14.19
C ALA A 83 12.68 -7.96 15.27
N LYS A 84 13.04 -9.19 14.89
CA LYS A 84 13.59 -10.23 15.77
C LYS A 84 14.94 -10.72 15.23
N PRO A 85 15.97 -9.86 15.18
CA PRO A 85 17.31 -10.34 14.85
C PRO A 85 17.66 -11.39 15.90
N VAL A 86 18.03 -12.59 15.45
CA VAL A 86 18.34 -13.76 16.29
C VAL A 86 19.34 -13.34 17.37
N ARG A 87 18.85 -12.91 18.53
CA ARG A 87 19.63 -12.59 19.72
C ARG A 87 19.51 -13.76 20.66
N ASP A 88 20.65 -14.08 21.24
CA ASP A 88 20.89 -15.22 22.09
C ASP A 88 19.83 -15.35 23.22
N THR A 89 19.46 -16.59 23.47
CA THR A 89 18.12 -17.09 23.81
C THR A 89 17.59 -16.81 25.23
N SER A 90 18.20 -15.95 26.03
CA SER A 90 17.85 -15.87 27.46
C SER A 90 16.67 -14.96 27.80
N LYS A 91 16.26 -14.03 26.93
CA LYS A 91 15.12 -13.13 27.18
C LYS A 91 14.35 -12.84 25.89
N ARG A 92 13.33 -13.66 25.59
CA ARG A 92 12.32 -13.33 24.58
C ARG A 92 11.47 -12.18 25.08
N ASN A 93 11.95 -10.95 24.94
CA ASN A 93 11.01 -9.84 24.81
C ASN A 93 10.19 -10.12 23.55
N ILE A 94 8.86 -10.18 23.71
CA ILE A 94 7.94 -10.18 22.58
C ILE A 94 8.14 -8.82 21.93
N ALA A 95 9.05 -8.73 20.96
CA ALA A 95 9.23 -7.52 20.19
C ALA A 95 7.89 -7.23 19.51
N GLU A 96 7.24 -6.16 19.98
CA GLU A 96 6.06 -5.60 19.35
C GLU A 96 6.51 -5.00 18.02
N LEU A 97 5.85 -5.38 16.93
CA LEU A 97 6.04 -4.72 15.65
C LEU A 97 5.62 -3.26 15.79
N SER A 98 6.36 -2.36 15.14
CA SER A 98 5.94 -0.96 15.03
C SER A 98 4.59 -0.87 14.33
N GLU A 99 3.85 0.21 14.59
CA GLU A 99 2.58 0.48 13.90
C GLU A 99 2.75 0.53 12.38
N THR A 100 3.88 1.06 11.90
CA THR A 100 4.18 1.14 10.46
C THR A 100 4.36 -0.24 9.84
N GLU A 101 5.09 -1.14 10.51
CA GLU A 101 5.28 -2.53 10.07
C GLU A 101 3.97 -3.32 10.08
N ASN A 102 3.15 -3.16 11.13
CA ASN A 102 1.82 -3.78 11.18
C ASN A 102 0.97 -3.29 10.00
N ARG A 103 0.93 -1.98 9.74
CA ARG A 103 0.17 -1.40 8.63
C ARG A 103 0.64 -1.96 7.28
N GLU A 104 1.95 -2.05 7.06
CA GLU A 104 2.50 -2.63 5.83
C GLU A 104 2.06 -4.09 5.65
N ILE A 105 2.14 -4.92 6.71
CA ILE A 105 1.68 -6.31 6.69
C ILE A 105 0.19 -6.38 6.32
N TYR A 106 -0.65 -5.54 6.92
CA TYR A 106 -2.09 -5.53 6.64
C TYR A 106 -2.39 -5.09 5.21
N THR A 107 -1.73 -4.05 4.70
CA THR A 107 -1.92 -3.60 3.31
C THR A 107 -1.54 -4.69 2.31
N LEU A 108 -0.44 -5.41 2.54
CA LEU A 108 -0.04 -6.51 1.67
C LEU A 108 -0.99 -7.71 1.75
N LEU A 109 -1.48 -8.02 2.97
CA LEU A 109 -2.48 -9.05 3.16
C LEU A 109 -3.79 -8.71 2.44
N GLU A 110 -4.23 -7.45 2.50
CA GLU A 110 -5.43 -6.96 1.81
C GLU A 110 -5.28 -7.06 0.29
N MET A 111 -4.15 -6.62 -0.27
CA MET A 111 -3.85 -6.76 -1.70
C MET A 111 -3.92 -8.22 -2.15
N PHE A 112 -3.28 -9.12 -1.39
CA PHE A 112 -3.35 -10.56 -1.64
C PHE A 112 -4.78 -11.08 -1.56
N CYS A 113 -5.54 -10.75 -0.51
CA CYS A 113 -6.92 -11.20 -0.34
C CYS A 113 -7.83 -10.75 -1.50
N CYS A 114 -7.63 -9.53 -2.02
CA CYS A 114 -8.37 -9.04 -3.19
C CYS A 114 -8.08 -9.87 -4.46
N SER A 115 -6.81 -10.13 -4.74
CA SER A 115 -6.38 -10.96 -5.88
C SER A 115 -6.83 -12.43 -5.71
N ALA A 116 -6.74 -12.97 -4.49
CA ALA A 116 -7.20 -14.30 -4.13
C ALA A 116 -8.72 -14.45 -4.29
N LEU A 117 -9.50 -13.45 -3.86
CA LEU A 117 -10.95 -13.43 -4.03
C LEU A 117 -11.34 -13.37 -5.51
N SER A 118 -10.65 -12.56 -6.31
CA SER A 118 -10.86 -12.50 -7.75
C SER A 118 -10.64 -13.86 -8.40
N TYR A 119 -9.52 -14.52 -8.10
CA TYR A 119 -9.23 -15.86 -8.61
C TYR A 119 -10.22 -16.92 -8.11
N ALA A 120 -10.59 -16.89 -6.83
CA ALA A 120 -11.58 -17.81 -6.23
C ALA A 120 -12.94 -17.73 -6.93
N LYS A 121 -13.36 -16.51 -7.32
CA LYS A 121 -14.58 -16.29 -8.12
C LYS A 121 -14.45 -16.89 -9.53
N VAL A 122 -13.30 -16.74 -10.18
CA VAL A 122 -13.05 -17.30 -11.52
C VAL A 122 -13.10 -18.83 -11.53
N ILE A 123 -12.57 -19.49 -10.50
CA ILE A 123 -12.62 -20.96 -10.40
C ILE A 123 -13.93 -21.50 -9.78
N GLY A 124 -14.82 -20.62 -9.32
CA GLY A 124 -16.11 -21.00 -8.73
C GLY A 124 -15.99 -21.80 -7.43
N ALA A 125 -15.00 -21.50 -6.58
CA ALA A 125 -14.75 -22.24 -5.33
C ALA A 125 -15.45 -21.56 -4.12
N PRO A 126 -16.65 -21.99 -3.69
CA PRO A 126 -17.46 -21.27 -2.71
C PRO A 126 -16.80 -21.17 -1.33
N TYR A 127 -16.04 -22.20 -0.93
CA TYR A 127 -15.27 -22.19 0.32
C TYR A 127 -14.21 -21.08 0.32
N LEU A 128 -13.45 -20.95 -0.78
CA LEU A 128 -12.42 -19.92 -0.91
C LEU A 128 -13.03 -18.53 -0.98
N ILE A 129 -14.11 -18.36 -1.73
CA ILE A 129 -14.84 -17.08 -1.82
C ILE A 129 -15.23 -16.62 -0.41
N LYS A 130 -15.91 -17.48 0.37
CA LYS A 130 -16.33 -17.16 1.73
C LYS A 130 -15.14 -16.84 2.64
N ALA A 131 -14.06 -17.62 2.55
CA ALA A 131 -12.88 -17.42 3.38
C ALA A 131 -12.21 -16.07 3.10
N PHE A 132 -12.03 -15.69 1.84
CA PHE A 132 -11.39 -14.43 1.47
C PHE A 132 -12.32 -13.21 1.65
N GLU A 133 -13.63 -13.35 1.44
CA GLU A 133 -14.60 -12.29 1.78
C GLU A 133 -14.59 -11.94 3.28
N GLN A 134 -14.40 -12.94 4.14
CA GLN A 134 -14.27 -12.73 5.59
C GLN A 134 -12.90 -12.23 6.01
N ALA A 135 -11.86 -12.45 5.20
CA ALA A 135 -10.48 -12.09 5.50
C ALA A 135 -10.10 -10.68 5.03
N VAL A 136 -10.78 -10.14 4.01
CA VAL A 136 -10.68 -8.72 3.69
C VAL A 136 -11.22 -7.96 4.91
N PRO A 137 -10.39 -7.18 5.62
CA PRO A 137 -10.90 -6.34 6.68
C PRO A 137 -11.94 -5.44 6.02
N THR A 138 -13.22 -5.66 6.33
CA THR A 138 -14.22 -4.65 6.01
C THR A 138 -13.74 -3.45 6.78
N VAL A 139 -13.23 -2.44 6.08
CA VAL A 139 -13.12 -1.10 6.64
C VAL A 139 -14.56 -0.74 6.95
N GLN A 140 -15.01 -1.11 8.15
CA GLN A 140 -16.26 -0.61 8.68
C GLN A 140 -15.97 0.87 8.86
N ALA A 141 -16.34 1.64 7.83
CA ALA A 141 -16.45 3.08 7.91
C ALA A 141 -17.21 3.34 9.21
N THR A 142 -16.48 3.75 10.23
CA THR A 142 -17.08 4.04 11.52
C THR A 142 -18.02 5.20 11.20
N PRO A 143 -19.35 5.06 11.38
CA PRO A 143 -20.24 6.19 11.13
C PRO A 143 -19.71 7.34 11.98
N VAL A 144 -19.35 8.43 11.31
CA VAL A 144 -18.87 9.65 11.96
C VAL A 144 -20.03 10.11 12.84
N ILE A 145 -19.95 9.83 14.13
CA ILE A 145 -20.83 10.45 15.12
C ILE A 145 -20.37 11.90 15.16
N GLU A 146 -21.10 12.76 14.45
CA GLU A 146 -20.99 14.21 14.57
C GLU A 146 -21.32 14.59 16.02
N THR A 147 -20.30 14.74 16.86
CA THR A 147 -20.46 15.37 18.16
C THR A 147 -20.62 16.87 17.95
N VAL A 148 -21.84 17.35 18.22
CA VAL A 148 -22.21 18.75 18.35
C VAL A 148 -21.26 19.46 19.33
N PRO A 149 -20.76 20.68 19.02
CA PRO A 149 -19.82 21.38 19.88
C PRO A 149 -20.55 22.00 21.07
N ASN A 150 -20.07 21.74 22.28
CA ASN A 150 -20.43 22.49 23.48
C ASN A 150 -19.21 23.33 23.89
N ASP A 151 -19.41 24.65 23.89
CA ASP A 151 -18.44 25.63 24.35
C ASP A 151 -18.15 25.42 25.85
N HIS A 152 -16.87 25.36 26.21
CA HIS A 152 -16.25 26.23 27.23
C HIS A 152 -14.76 25.88 27.40
N ALA A 153 -13.98 26.94 27.58
CA ALA A 153 -12.52 27.00 27.58
C ALA A 153 -11.84 26.21 28.70
N GLU A 154 -10.64 25.68 28.44
CA GLU A 154 -9.39 26.17 29.05
C GLU A 154 -8.16 25.41 28.53
N THR A 155 -7.10 26.19 28.32
CA THR A 155 -5.81 25.82 27.75
C THR A 155 -4.98 24.96 28.71
N LYS A 156 -4.57 23.77 28.29
CA LYS A 156 -3.37 23.10 28.80
C LYS A 156 -2.59 22.47 27.65
N LEU A 157 -1.35 22.95 27.49
CA LEU A 157 -0.33 22.35 26.65
C LEU A 157 -0.10 20.89 27.07
N VAL A 158 -0.35 19.96 26.16
CA VAL A 158 0.27 18.63 26.17
C VAL A 158 0.71 18.34 24.74
N GLN A 159 2.03 18.33 24.54
CA GLN A 159 2.67 17.76 23.36
C GLN A 159 2.42 16.26 23.35
N GLY A 160 1.68 15.81 22.34
CA GLY A 160 1.44 14.41 22.03
C GLY A 160 0.83 14.34 20.65
N VAL A 161 1.67 14.38 19.61
CA VAL A 161 1.20 14.32 18.22
C VAL A 161 0.73 12.90 17.94
N ALA A 162 -0.58 12.72 18.11
CA ALA A 162 -1.33 11.59 17.59
C ALA A 162 -1.31 11.65 16.05
N ALA A 163 -0.67 10.68 15.41
CA ALA A 163 -0.68 10.50 13.96
C ALA A 163 -1.59 9.33 13.58
N GLY A 164 -2.89 9.47 13.85
CA GLY A 164 -3.92 8.55 13.37
C GLY A 164 -5.06 9.35 12.73
N LYS A 165 -5.32 9.12 11.43
CA LYS A 165 -6.47 9.55 10.57
C LYS A 165 -6.12 10.24 9.23
N HIS A 166 -5.12 9.77 8.46
CA HIS A 166 -4.95 10.23 7.06
C HIS A 166 -4.80 9.10 6.04
N ALA A 167 -5.48 7.96 6.25
CA ALA A 167 -5.49 6.88 5.24
C ALA A 167 -6.26 7.28 3.95
N GLU A 168 -7.21 8.20 4.05
CA GLU A 168 -8.04 8.65 2.91
C GLU A 168 -7.37 9.74 2.06
N GLU A 169 -6.37 10.44 2.61
CA GLU A 169 -5.69 11.56 1.95
C GLU A 169 -4.17 11.40 2.05
N PRO A 170 -3.55 10.58 1.18
CA PRO A 170 -2.11 10.28 1.26
C PRO A 170 -1.23 11.53 1.16
N TRP A 171 -1.74 12.61 0.56
CA TRP A 171 -1.08 13.91 0.46
C TRP A 171 -1.08 14.72 1.77
N LEU A 172 -1.81 14.31 2.81
CA LEU A 172 -1.73 14.89 4.16
C LEU A 172 -0.66 14.23 5.04
N VAL A 173 -0.01 13.17 4.56
CA VAL A 173 1.09 12.52 5.28
C VAL A 173 2.33 13.43 5.23
N VAL A 174 2.73 13.92 6.41
CA VAL A 174 3.90 14.81 6.55
C VAL A 174 5.18 14.00 6.36
N ASN A 175 6.07 14.49 5.50
CA ASN A 175 7.43 13.94 5.39
C ASN A 175 8.31 14.52 6.51
N LEU A 176 8.96 13.65 7.28
CA LEU A 176 9.82 14.04 8.41
C LEU A 176 11.03 14.92 8.01
N ASN A 177 11.44 14.87 6.74
CA ASN A 177 12.54 15.69 6.22
C ASN A 177 12.08 17.06 5.71
N ASP A 178 10.78 17.34 5.69
CA ASP A 178 10.26 18.65 5.29
C ASP A 178 10.33 19.64 6.46
N PRO A 179 10.60 20.93 6.18
CA PRO A 179 10.42 21.97 7.18
C PRO A 179 8.94 22.08 7.54
N GLU A 180 8.64 22.46 8.78
CA GLU A 180 7.26 22.59 9.27
C GLU A 180 6.38 23.41 8.31
N PRO A 181 5.20 22.89 7.89
CA PRO A 181 4.34 23.56 6.92
C PRO A 181 3.75 24.83 7.54
N LYS A 182 4.08 25.99 6.97
CA LYS A 182 3.52 27.28 7.42
C LYS A 182 2.01 27.39 7.20
N GLN A 183 1.47 26.63 6.26
CA GLN A 183 0.06 26.63 5.90
C GLN A 183 -0.37 25.20 5.57
N PRO A 184 -1.65 24.82 5.80
CA PRO A 184 -2.12 23.45 5.61
C PRO A 184 -1.88 22.89 4.20
N TRP A 185 -2.01 23.73 3.16
CA TRP A 185 -1.84 23.31 1.77
C TRP A 185 -0.38 23.03 1.38
N TYR A 186 0.61 23.36 2.22
CA TYR A 186 2.02 23.12 1.90
C TYR A 186 2.33 21.62 1.86
N THR A 187 1.79 20.84 2.81
CA THR A 187 1.98 19.39 2.87
C THR A 187 1.55 18.70 1.58
N PRO A 188 0.31 18.88 1.08
CA PRO A 188 -0.10 18.27 -0.17
C PRO A 188 0.67 18.78 -1.38
N ALA A 189 1.00 20.07 -1.43
CA ALA A 189 1.80 20.63 -2.53
C ALA A 189 3.18 19.95 -2.65
N ARG A 190 3.83 19.69 -1.52
CA ARG A 190 5.14 19.02 -1.46
C ARG A 190 5.04 17.55 -1.81
N TYR A 191 3.97 16.88 -1.35
CA TYR A 191 3.68 15.51 -1.72
C TYR A 191 3.54 15.35 -3.24
N PHE A 192 2.66 16.12 -3.88
CA PHE A 192 2.46 16.03 -5.33
C PHE A 192 3.72 16.39 -6.12
N ALA A 193 4.51 17.36 -5.66
CA ALA A 193 5.77 17.68 -6.30
C ALA A 193 6.75 16.49 -6.34
N ARG A 194 6.80 15.67 -5.29
CA ARG A 194 7.63 14.45 -5.27
C ARG A 194 7.13 13.40 -6.24
N ILE A 195 5.82 13.13 -6.23
CA ILE A 195 5.21 12.15 -7.13
C ILE A 195 5.51 12.53 -8.59
N LEU A 196 5.30 13.80 -8.94
CA LEU A 196 5.59 14.31 -10.29
C LEU A 196 7.07 14.21 -10.67
N VAL A 197 8.00 14.43 -9.75
CA VAL A 197 9.45 14.32 -10.00
C VAL A 197 9.90 12.85 -10.09
N ILE A 198 9.28 11.95 -9.33
CA ILE A 198 9.51 10.50 -9.44
C ILE A 198 9.10 10.02 -10.84
N ASP A 199 7.96 10.50 -11.34
CA ASP A 199 7.46 10.16 -12.65
C ASP A 199 8.26 10.83 -13.78
N ASP A 200 8.68 12.08 -13.59
CA ASP A 200 9.46 12.86 -14.56
C ASP A 200 10.54 13.71 -13.87
N SER A 201 11.76 13.17 -13.83
CA SER A 201 12.92 13.83 -13.22
C SER A 201 13.34 15.15 -13.89
N THR A 202 12.94 15.40 -15.15
CA THR A 202 13.31 16.63 -15.87
C THR A 202 12.68 17.88 -15.22
N LEU A 203 11.57 17.69 -14.50
CA LEU A 203 10.85 18.74 -13.77
C LEU A 203 11.65 19.39 -12.62
N LEU A 204 12.73 18.75 -12.17
CA LEU A 204 13.66 19.36 -11.21
C LEU A 204 14.30 20.64 -11.77
N SER A 205 14.59 20.64 -13.08
CA SER A 205 15.16 21.79 -13.78
C SER A 205 14.11 22.81 -14.23
N GLN A 206 12.85 22.39 -14.36
CA GLN A 206 11.73 23.17 -14.88
C GLN A 206 10.74 23.54 -13.75
N ARG A 207 11.21 24.30 -12.77
CA ARG A 207 10.44 24.61 -11.55
C ARG A 207 9.10 25.32 -11.79
N ASP A 208 8.99 26.11 -12.85
CA ASP A 208 7.73 26.78 -13.20
C ASP A 208 6.70 25.79 -13.76
N GLU A 209 7.15 24.82 -14.55
CA GLU A 209 6.30 23.74 -15.04
C GLU A 209 5.86 22.82 -13.89
N LEU A 210 6.80 22.44 -13.03
CA LEU A 210 6.50 21.65 -11.82
C LEU A 210 5.44 22.34 -10.95
N ALA A 211 5.62 23.64 -10.69
CA ALA A 211 4.66 24.40 -9.89
C ALA A 211 3.26 24.42 -10.53
N SER A 212 3.19 24.49 -11.87
CA SER A 212 1.93 24.49 -12.61
C SER A 212 1.24 23.14 -12.55
N LYS A 213 1.99 22.03 -12.70
CA LYS A 213 1.48 20.67 -12.54
C LYS A 213 0.98 20.40 -11.11
N VAL A 214 1.70 20.87 -10.10
CA VAL A 214 1.28 20.76 -8.69
C VAL A 214 -0.03 21.50 -8.42
N ILE A 215 -0.26 22.67 -9.03
CA ILE A 215 -1.55 23.38 -8.91
C ILE A 215 -2.67 22.50 -9.41
N HIS A 216 -2.49 21.90 -10.58
CA HIS A 216 -3.50 21.03 -11.17
C HIS A 216 -3.80 19.81 -10.28
N SER A 217 -2.77 19.18 -9.70
CA SER A 217 -2.95 18.10 -8.73
C SER A 217 -3.73 18.53 -7.49
N LEU A 218 -3.47 19.73 -6.95
CA LEU A 218 -4.21 20.29 -5.82
C LEU A 218 -5.68 20.55 -6.16
N GLU A 219 -5.97 21.07 -7.35
CA GLU A 219 -7.34 21.31 -7.84
C GLU A 219 -8.12 20.00 -7.96
N ASN A 220 -7.48 18.96 -8.50
CA ASN A 220 -8.10 17.65 -8.70
C ASN A 220 -8.53 16.99 -7.37
N VAL A 221 -7.85 17.31 -6.27
CA VAL A 221 -8.21 16.83 -4.92
C VAL A 221 -9.00 17.87 -4.10
N GLY A 222 -9.46 18.96 -4.73
CA GLY A 222 -10.34 19.94 -4.10
C GLY A 222 -9.64 20.96 -3.19
N ILE A 223 -8.32 21.12 -3.27
CA ILE A 223 -7.55 22.05 -2.43
C ILE A 223 -7.36 23.39 -3.14
N TYR A 224 -7.96 24.44 -2.58
CA TYR A 224 -7.94 25.80 -3.13
C TYR A 224 -7.48 26.84 -2.09
N LYS A 225 -7.16 28.06 -2.54
CA LYS A 225 -6.59 29.11 -1.67
C LYS A 225 -7.60 29.72 -0.67
N ARG A 226 -8.73 30.25 -1.16
CA ARG A 226 -9.76 30.95 -0.35
C ARG A 226 -11.15 30.55 -0.82
N GLY A 227 -11.97 30.06 0.10
CA GLY A 227 -13.38 29.73 -0.15
C GLY A 227 -13.62 28.67 -1.23
N GLY A 228 -12.63 27.78 -1.48
CA GLY A 228 -12.82 26.64 -2.38
C GLY A 228 -12.88 26.94 -3.88
N LYS A 229 -12.58 28.17 -4.33
CA LYS A 229 -12.86 28.58 -5.73
C LYS A 229 -11.67 29.04 -6.56
N LYS A 230 -10.59 29.51 -5.92
CA LYS A 230 -9.42 30.05 -6.64
C LYS A 230 -8.20 29.18 -6.47
N SER A 231 -7.60 28.82 -7.60
CA SER A 231 -6.32 28.13 -7.72
C SER A 231 -5.20 28.90 -7.03
N PHE A 232 -4.16 28.18 -6.64
CA PHE A 232 -2.94 28.80 -6.15
C PHE A 232 -2.18 29.46 -7.30
N ASN A 233 -1.48 30.55 -7.01
CA ASN A 233 -0.57 31.15 -7.97
C ASN A 233 0.72 30.29 -8.03
N PRO A 234 1.31 30.02 -9.21
CA PRO A 234 2.57 29.28 -9.34
C PRO A 234 3.69 29.80 -8.45
N ALA A 235 3.81 31.13 -8.30
CA ALA A 235 4.80 31.74 -7.40
C ALA A 235 4.57 31.39 -5.92
N THR A 236 3.32 31.13 -5.53
CA THR A 236 2.97 30.69 -4.17
C THR A 236 3.36 29.22 -3.97
N ILE A 237 3.09 28.35 -4.94
CA ILE A 237 3.53 26.96 -4.89
C ILE A 237 5.06 26.86 -4.83
N LYS A 238 5.78 27.64 -5.64
CA LYS A 238 7.26 27.67 -5.59
C LYS A 238 7.80 27.97 -4.18
N LYS A 239 7.12 28.81 -3.40
CA LYS A 239 7.52 29.08 -2.00
C LYS A 239 7.35 27.85 -1.10
N ALA A 240 6.31 27.05 -1.31
CA ALA A 240 6.12 25.80 -0.58
C ALA A 240 7.17 24.74 -0.95
N LEU A 241 7.66 24.79 -2.20
CA LEU A 241 8.75 23.96 -2.71
C LEU A 241 10.16 24.53 -2.42
N THR A 242 10.25 25.62 -1.66
CA THR A 242 11.53 26.20 -1.28
C THR A 242 12.05 25.51 -0.02
N LYS A 243 13.33 25.09 -0.03
CA LYS A 243 14.01 24.36 1.06
C LYS A 243 13.54 22.92 1.30
N ILE A 244 12.88 22.31 0.33
CA ILE A 244 12.60 20.88 0.34
C ILE A 244 13.54 20.16 -0.62
N ASN A 245 13.90 18.92 -0.29
CA ASN A 245 14.53 18.04 -1.26
C ASN A 245 13.44 17.25 -2.02
N LEU A 246 13.44 17.36 -3.35
CA LEU A 246 12.47 16.71 -4.26
C LEU A 246 13.06 15.56 -5.07
N GLY A 247 14.38 15.34 -4.97
CA GLY A 247 15.15 14.33 -5.69
C GLY A 247 16.59 14.39 -5.20
#